data_AF-A0A1Q7MJI2-F1
#
_entry.id   AF-A0A1Q7MJI2-F1
#
_cell.length_a   1.000
_cell.length_b   1.000
_cell.length_c   1.000
_cell.angle_alpha   90.00
_cell.angle_beta   90.00
_cell.angle_gamma   90.00
#
_symmetry.space_group_name_H-M   'P 1'
#
loop_
_entity.id
_entity.type
_entity.pdbx_description
1 polymer ?
#
loop_
_entity_poly.entity_id
_entity_poly.type
_entity_poly.pdbx_seq_one_letter_code
_entity_poly.pdbx_strand_id
1 'polypeptide(L)'
;MRPFLVTLGWGTSFAAATLWAIFQGLLLPKSTILPPSIWQTEPFLLALYYAMIFGISFLSGLCIGDLDKTILGFLASYLIGATVIYEVLSFPGLNTLDIGFRETLAKFSVDWTFNALFPFPLFIGLFGGIVGAAMQESVLG
;
A
#
# COMPACT_ATOMS: atom_id res chain seq x y z
N MET A 1 -3.97 -22.94 5.08
CA MET A 1 -3.71 -22.58 3.67
C MET A 1 -4.56 -21.39 3.20
N ARG A 2 -5.88 -21.36 3.42
CA ARG A 2 -6.74 -20.24 2.96
C ARG A 2 -6.28 -18.83 3.41
N PRO A 3 -5.93 -18.58 4.69
CA PRO A 3 -5.55 -17.23 5.13
C PRO A 3 -4.25 -16.74 4.49
N PHE A 4 -3.29 -17.65 4.30
CA PHE A 4 -1.99 -17.33 3.71
C PHE A 4 -2.12 -16.82 2.27
N LEU A 5 -2.92 -17.49 1.43
CA LEU A 5 -3.15 -17.06 0.05
C LEU A 5 -3.86 -15.71 -0.02
N VAL A 6 -4.83 -15.48 0.88
CA VAL A 6 -5.52 -14.19 0.99
C VAL A 6 -4.54 -13.08 1.39
N THR A 7 -3.66 -13.33 2.36
CA THR A 7 -2.61 -12.38 2.76
C THR A 7 -1.66 -12.02 1.61
N LEU A 8 -1.23 -13.00 0.81
CA LEU A 8 -0.39 -12.74 -0.37
C LEU A 8 -1.13 -11.86 -1.39
N GLY A 9 -2.37 -12.24 -1.74
CA GLY A 9 -3.20 -11.48 -2.68
C GLY A 9 -3.52 -10.07 -2.18
N TRP A 10 -3.73 -9.91 -0.87
CA TRP A 10 -3.91 -8.61 -0.23
C TRP A 10 -2.67 -7.74 -0.41
N GLY A 11 -1.48 -8.27 -0.10
CA GLY A 11 -0.22 -7.53 -0.21
C GLY A 11 0.09 -7.09 -1.64
N THR A 12 -0.12 -7.97 -2.61
CA THR A 12 0.09 -7.64 -4.03
C THR A 12 -0.92 -6.62 -4.55
N SER A 13 -2.19 -6.73 -4.16
CA SER A 13 -3.25 -5.78 -4.57
C SER A 13 -3.01 -4.40 -3.97
N PHE A 14 -2.60 -4.38 -2.69
CA PHE A 14 -2.22 -3.16 -1.99
C PHE A 14 -1.00 -2.47 -2.63
N ALA A 15 0.03 -3.24 -3.00
CA ALA A 15 1.18 -2.73 -3.73
C ALA A 15 0.78 -2.15 -5.09
N ALA A 16 -0.05 -2.86 -5.86
CA ALA A 16 -0.52 -2.39 -7.17
C ALA A 16 -1.30 -1.08 -7.08
N ALA A 17 -2.23 -0.96 -6.12
CA ALA A 17 -3.00 0.27 -5.90
C ALA A 17 -2.09 1.44 -5.47
N THR A 18 -1.09 1.17 -4.63
CA THR A 18 -0.15 2.19 -4.14
C THR A 18 0.80 2.64 -5.24
N LEU A 19 1.36 1.72 -6.05
CA LEU A 19 2.19 2.05 -7.20
C LEU A 19 1.42 2.85 -8.25
N TRP A 20 0.16 2.49 -8.52
CA TRP A 20 -0.71 3.28 -9.38
C TRP A 20 -0.83 4.72 -8.87
N ALA A 21 -1.12 4.91 -7.58
CA ALA A 21 -1.27 6.25 -7.00
C ALA A 21 0.05 7.04 -6.99
N ILE A 22 1.19 6.38 -6.79
CA ILE A 22 2.53 6.99 -6.91
C ILE A 22 2.76 7.47 -8.36
N PHE A 23 2.52 6.62 -9.37
CA PHE A 23 2.75 6.98 -10.77
C PHE A 23 1.77 8.02 -11.31
N GLN A 24 0.58 8.15 -10.71
CA GLN A 24 -0.35 9.26 -10.96
C GLN A 24 0.04 10.56 -10.25
N GLY A 25 1.13 10.56 -9.47
CA GLY A 25 1.60 11.75 -8.75
C GLY A 25 0.82 12.06 -7.46
N LEU A 26 -0.09 11.18 -7.03
CA LEU A 26 -0.97 11.41 -5.87
C LEU A 26 -0.24 11.26 -4.52
N LEU A 27 0.75 10.37 -4.48
CA LEU A 27 1.53 10.02 -3.28
C LEU A 27 2.98 10.50 -3.36
N LEU A 28 3.25 11.58 -4.12
CA LEU A 28 4.58 12.15 -4.21
C LEU A 28 5.03 12.73 -2.85
N PRO A 29 6.31 12.61 -2.48
CA PRO A 29 6.82 13.30 -1.31
C PRO A 29 6.62 14.80 -1.50
N LYS A 30 6.08 15.44 -0.47
CA LYS A 30 5.91 16.89 -0.41
C LYS A 30 7.27 17.56 -0.18
N SER A 31 8.18 17.41 -1.13
CA SER A 31 9.42 18.19 -1.18
C SER A 31 9.07 19.60 -1.62
N THR A 32 9.54 20.57 -0.84
CA THR A 32 9.28 22.01 -0.88
C THR A 32 9.66 22.75 -2.18
N ILE A 33 9.99 22.01 -3.26
CA ILE A 33 10.59 22.55 -4.49
C ILE A 33 9.69 22.33 -5.73
N LEU A 34 8.59 21.57 -5.61
CA LEU A 34 7.70 21.35 -6.76
C LEU A 34 6.84 22.61 -7.02
N PRO A 35 6.66 23.07 -8.26
CA PRO A 35 5.78 24.19 -8.57
C PRO A 35 4.30 23.88 -8.25
N PRO A 36 3.50 24.88 -7.79
CA PRO A 36 2.07 24.73 -7.39
C PRO A 36 1.18 23.97 -8.37
N SER A 37 1.53 23.94 -9.66
CA SER A 37 0.83 23.18 -10.71
C SER A 37 0.90 21.67 -10.55
N ILE A 38 1.91 21.15 -9.84
CA ILE A 38 2.10 19.70 -9.57
C ILE A 38 1.39 19.30 -8.25
N TRP A 39 0.98 20.28 -7.43
CA TRP A 39 0.30 20.05 -6.15
C TRP A 39 -1.21 19.92 -6.28
N GLN A 40 -1.76 20.04 -7.49
CA GLN A 40 -3.17 19.77 -7.75
C GLN A 40 -3.39 18.26 -7.60
N THR A 41 -3.45 17.83 -6.35
CA THR A 41 -3.87 16.50 -5.97
C THR A 41 -5.33 16.43 -6.32
N GLU A 42 -5.65 15.76 -7.43
CA GLU A 42 -7.03 15.48 -7.84
C GLU A 42 -7.75 14.80 -6.67
N PRO A 43 -8.59 15.53 -5.91
CA PRO A 43 -9.09 15.05 -4.61
C PRO A 43 -9.95 13.80 -4.80
N PHE A 44 -10.59 13.69 -5.96
CA PHE A 44 -11.34 12.53 -6.38
C PHE A 44 -10.46 11.28 -6.54
N LEU A 45 -9.32 11.39 -7.22
CA LEU A 45 -8.41 10.26 -7.42
C LEU A 45 -7.75 9.82 -6.11
N LEU A 46 -7.44 10.77 -5.23
CA LEU A 46 -6.94 10.46 -3.90
C LEU A 46 -8.00 9.75 -3.04
N ALA A 47 -9.26 10.20 -3.09
CA ALA A 47 -10.36 9.52 -2.41
C ALA A 47 -10.59 8.11 -2.97
N LEU A 48 -10.51 7.94 -4.30
CA LEU A 48 -10.59 6.64 -4.95
C LEU A 48 -9.46 5.71 -4.50
N TYR A 49 -8.22 6.20 -4.38
CA TYR A 49 -7.11 5.44 -3.83
C TYR A 49 -7.43 4.91 -2.43
N TYR A 50 -7.87 5.77 -1.51
CA TYR A 50 -8.22 5.34 -0.15
C TYR A 50 -9.41 4.37 -0.13
N ALA A 51 -10.39 4.56 -0.99
CA ALA A 51 -11.51 3.64 -1.16
C ALA A 51 -11.05 2.26 -1.65
N MET A 52 -10.07 2.20 -2.56
CA MET A 52 -9.46 0.94 -2.99
C MET A 52 -8.71 0.25 -1.86
N ILE A 53 -7.90 0.98 -1.09
CA ILE A 53 -7.18 0.41 0.07
C ILE A 53 -8.16 -0.17 1.08
N PHE A 54 -9.23 0.57 1.39
CA PHE A 54 -10.30 0.09 2.27
C PHE A 54 -10.98 -1.15 1.67
N GLY A 55 -11.38 -1.11 0.41
CA GLY A 55 -12.11 -2.20 -0.25
C GLY A 55 -11.31 -3.50 -0.34
N ILE A 56 -10.02 -3.42 -0.73
CA ILE A 56 -9.11 -4.57 -0.76
C ILE A 56 -8.98 -5.18 0.64
N SER A 57 -8.83 -4.33 1.65
CA SER A 57 -8.64 -4.76 3.03
C SER A 57 -9.90 -5.36 3.63
N PHE A 58 -11.05 -4.73 3.38
CA PHE A 58 -12.37 -5.21 3.77
C PHE A 58 -12.67 -6.58 3.17
N LEU A 59 -12.45 -6.75 1.86
CA LEU A 59 -12.64 -8.03 1.19
C LEU A 59 -11.70 -9.12 1.75
N SER A 60 -10.44 -8.76 2.03
CA SER A 60 -9.47 -9.68 2.62
C SER A 60 -9.89 -10.12 4.02
N GLY A 61 -10.41 -9.20 4.84
CA GLY A 61 -10.99 -9.50 6.16
C GLY A 61 -12.17 -10.46 6.07
N LEU A 62 -13.10 -10.22 5.13
CA LEU A 62 -14.22 -11.13 4.86
C LEU A 62 -13.76 -12.54 4.49
N CYS A 63 -12.72 -12.67 3.66
CA CYS A 63 -12.20 -13.97 3.23
C CYS A 63 -11.48 -14.75 4.34
N ILE A 64 -10.86 -14.06 5.29
CA ILE A 64 -10.20 -14.69 6.45
C ILE A 64 -11.27 -15.11 7.45
N GLY A 65 -12.11 -14.18 7.88
CA GLY A 65 -13.26 -14.41 8.77
C GLY A 65 -12.95 -14.54 10.26
N ASP A 66 -11.68 -14.55 10.64
CA ASP A 66 -11.22 -14.53 12.03
C ASP A 66 -10.46 -13.22 12.30
N LEU A 67 -10.82 -12.48 13.35
CA LEU A 67 -10.23 -11.16 13.64
C LEU A 67 -8.72 -11.25 13.93
N ASP A 68 -8.29 -12.21 14.77
CA ASP A 68 -6.87 -12.39 15.13
C ASP A 68 -5.99 -12.68 13.89
N LYS A 69 -6.46 -13.58 13.02
CA LYS A 69 -5.74 -13.94 11.79
C LYS A 69 -5.75 -12.80 10.78
N THR A 70 -6.78 -11.95 10.79
CA THR A 70 -6.89 -10.79 9.91
C THR A 70 -5.90 -9.71 10.30
N ILE A 71 -5.73 -9.44 11.60
CA ILE A 71 -4.73 -8.46 12.08
C ILE A 71 -3.32 -8.93 11.71
N LEU A 72 -2.98 -10.19 11.97
CA LEU A 72 -1.69 -10.75 11.58
C LEU A 72 -1.51 -10.77 10.06
N GLY A 73 -2.57 -11.12 9.33
CA GLY A 73 -2.62 -11.12 7.87
C GLY A 73 -2.42 -9.72 7.28
N PHE A 74 -2.96 -8.68 7.93
CA PHE A 74 -2.74 -7.29 7.54
C PHE A 74 -1.27 -6.90 7.69
N LEU A 75 -0.66 -7.17 8.85
CA LEU A 75 0.74 -6.80 9.07
C LEU A 75 1.66 -7.49 8.06
N ALA A 76 1.42 -8.78 7.81
CA ALA A 76 2.16 -9.54 6.80
C ALA A 76 1.93 -8.99 5.38
N SER A 77 0.69 -8.74 4.98
CA SER A 77 0.36 -8.21 3.65
C SER A 77 0.92 -6.80 3.45
N TYR A 78 0.95 -6.00 4.50
CA TYR A 78 1.49 -4.65 4.49
C TYR A 78 3.01 -4.65 4.30
N LEU A 79 3.73 -5.55 4.98
CA LEU A 79 5.17 -5.75 4.75
C LEU A 79 5.47 -6.27 3.35
N ILE A 80 4.70 -7.26 2.87
CA ILE A 80 4.82 -7.76 1.49
C ILE A 80 4.61 -6.62 0.50
N GLY A 81 3.57 -5.82 0.71
CA GLY A 81 3.27 -4.68 -0.14
C GLY A 81 4.39 -3.64 -0.16
N ALA A 82 4.94 -3.31 1.02
CA ALA A 82 6.08 -2.41 1.14
C ALA A 82 7.31 -2.92 0.38
N THR A 83 7.64 -4.21 0.51
CA THR A 83 8.73 -4.82 -0.25
C THR A 83 8.51 -4.71 -1.74
N VAL A 84 7.32 -5.05 -2.24
CA VAL A 84 6.99 -4.96 -3.68
C VAL A 84 7.11 -3.52 -4.19
N ILE A 85 6.61 -2.53 -3.44
CA ILE A 85 6.71 -1.11 -3.81
C ILE A 85 8.18 -0.69 -3.90
N TYR A 86 8.98 -1.00 -2.88
CA TYR A 86 10.40 -0.68 -2.85
C TYR A 86 11.15 -1.29 -4.04
N GLU A 87 10.93 -2.57 -4.33
CA GLU A 87 11.57 -3.27 -5.45
C GLU A 87 11.21 -2.60 -6.77
N VAL A 88 9.93 -2.26 -7.00
CA VAL A 88 9.50 -1.60 -8.24
C VAL A 88 10.12 -0.19 -8.39
N LEU A 89 10.23 0.57 -7.30
CA LEU A 89 10.80 1.92 -7.34
C LEU A 89 12.33 1.92 -7.51
N SER A 90 13.02 0.93 -6.94
CA SER A 90 14.48 0.81 -7.02
C SER A 90 14.95 0.07 -8.29
N PHE A 91 14.04 -0.65 -8.96
CA PHE A 91 14.33 -1.44 -10.16
C PHE A 91 15.11 -0.70 -11.26
N PRO A 92 14.80 0.57 -11.61
CA PRO A 92 15.54 1.29 -12.64
C PRO A 92 17.04 1.42 -12.36
N GLY A 93 17.45 1.43 -11.09
CA GLY A 93 18.84 1.56 -10.67
C GLY A 93 19.68 0.31 -10.95
N LEU A 94 19.03 -0.87 -11.03
CA LEU A 94 19.72 -2.15 -11.23
C LEU A 94 20.45 -2.24 -12.57
N ASN A 95 19.94 -1.55 -13.59
CA ASN A 95 20.51 -1.58 -14.95
C ASN A 95 21.66 -0.59 -15.17
N THR A 96 22.00 0.21 -14.15
CA THR A 96 23.07 1.22 -14.24
C THR A 96 24.34 0.74 -13.53
N LEU A 97 25.51 1.08 -14.10
CA LEU A 97 26.82 0.90 -13.46
C LEU A 97 27.22 2.07 -12.55
N ASP A 98 26.41 3.14 -12.53
CA ASP A 98 26.64 4.32 -11.70
C ASP A 98 26.20 4.05 -10.25
N ILE A 99 27.20 3.95 -9.37
CA ILE A 99 27.01 3.69 -7.94
C ILE A 99 26.28 4.86 -7.26
N GLY A 100 26.56 6.11 -7.66
CA GLY A 100 25.91 7.29 -7.10
C GLY A 100 24.43 7.38 -7.44
N PHE A 101 24.08 7.05 -8.68
CA PHE A 101 22.69 6.96 -9.12
C PHE A 101 21.91 5.86 -8.37
N ARG A 102 22.52 4.68 -8.19
CA ARG A 102 21.94 3.58 -7.41
C ARG A 102 21.63 3.96 -5.97
N GLU A 103 22.59 4.56 -5.26
CA GLU A 103 22.39 5.00 -3.87
C GLU A 103 21.31 6.07 -3.74
N THR A 104 21.28 7.01 -4.70
CA THR A 104 20.28 8.08 -4.73
C THR A 104 18.89 7.50 -4.94
N LEU A 105 18.73 6.58 -5.90
CA LEU A 105 17.45 5.95 -6.20
C LEU A 105 16.97 5.06 -5.06
N ALA A 106 17.87 4.34 -4.39
CA ALA A 106 17.53 3.53 -3.22
C ALA A 106 16.96 4.41 -2.09
N LYS A 107 17.60 5.56 -1.80
CA LYS A 107 17.11 6.53 -0.81
C LYS A 107 15.73 7.07 -1.17
N PHE A 108 15.54 7.50 -2.42
CA PHE A 108 14.22 7.96 -2.89
C PHE A 108 13.16 6.86 -2.81
N SER A 109 13.51 5.62 -3.15
CA SER A 109 12.58 4.48 -3.09
C SER A 109 12.11 4.23 -1.65
N VAL A 110 13.01 4.31 -0.68
CA VAL A 110 12.67 4.21 0.75
C VAL A 110 11.74 5.36 1.16
N ASP A 111 12.12 6.60 0.87
CA ASP A 111 11.32 7.77 1.27
C ASP A 111 9.92 7.76 0.65
N TRP A 112 9.82 7.40 -0.63
CA TRP A 112 8.53 7.30 -1.34
C TRP A 112 7.69 6.16 -0.80
N THR A 113 8.30 5.01 -0.52
CA THR A 113 7.59 3.87 0.09
C THR A 113 7.05 4.25 1.47
N PHE A 114 7.86 4.88 2.33
CA PHE A 114 7.39 5.30 3.66
C PHE A 114 6.28 6.35 3.58
N ASN A 115 6.42 7.38 2.73
CA ASN A 115 5.40 8.43 2.58
C ASN A 115 4.10 7.89 1.96
N ALA A 116 4.19 6.94 1.02
CA ALA A 116 3.02 6.35 0.39
C ALA A 116 2.29 5.38 1.32
N LEU A 117 2.97 4.81 2.30
CA LEU A 117 2.39 3.83 3.23
C LEU A 117 1.87 4.49 4.51
N PHE A 118 2.60 5.46 5.05
CA PHE A 118 2.30 6.05 6.35
C PHE A 118 1.79 7.50 6.26
N PRO A 119 0.90 7.92 7.17
CA PRO A 119 0.19 7.11 8.16
C PRO A 119 -1.16 6.58 7.67
N PHE A 120 -1.77 7.24 6.67
CA PHE A 120 -3.19 7.05 6.38
C PHE A 120 -3.54 5.68 5.77
N PRO A 121 -2.81 5.17 4.76
CA PRO A 121 -3.09 3.84 4.21
C PRO A 121 -2.97 2.71 5.23
N LEU A 122 -2.08 2.85 6.22
CA LEU A 122 -1.98 1.90 7.34
C LEU A 122 -3.31 1.82 8.11
N PHE A 123 -3.82 2.96 8.57
CA PHE A 123 -5.04 2.98 9.38
C PHE A 123 -6.28 2.58 8.58
N ILE A 124 -6.38 3.04 7.33
CA ILE A 124 -7.51 2.73 6.45
C ILE A 124 -7.52 1.23 6.10
N GLY A 125 -6.36 0.66 5.78
CA GLY A 125 -6.24 -0.76 5.49
C GLY A 125 -6.55 -1.63 6.72
N LEU A 126 -5.97 -1.30 7.88
CA LEU A 126 -6.24 -2.03 9.11
C LEU A 126 -7.72 -1.97 9.49
N PHE A 127 -8.32 -0.77 9.44
CA PHE A 127 -9.73 -0.57 9.73
C PHE A 127 -10.63 -1.36 8.77
N GLY A 128 -10.35 -1.31 7.46
CA GLY A 128 -11.07 -2.11 6.46
C GLY A 128 -11.00 -3.61 6.78
N GLY A 129 -9.80 -4.14 7.05
CA GLY A 129 -9.61 -5.53 7.42
C GLY A 129 -10.41 -5.95 8.65
N ILE A 130 -10.34 -5.17 9.74
CA ILE A 130 -11.08 -5.45 10.98
C ILE A 130 -12.59 -5.45 10.74
N VAL A 131 -13.12 -4.44 10.04
CA VAL A 131 -14.56 -4.35 9.74
C VAL A 131 -15.01 -5.55 8.90
N GLY A 132 -14.23 -5.94 7.89
CA GLY A 132 -14.52 -7.11 7.06
C GLY A 132 -14.54 -8.41 7.87
N ALA A 133 -13.55 -8.63 8.72
CA ALA A 133 -13.48 -9.83 9.57
C ALA A 133 -14.63 -9.87 10.57
N ALA A 134 -14.91 -8.76 11.27
CA ALA A 134 -15.99 -8.68 12.26
C ALA A 134 -17.37 -8.96 11.64
N MET A 135 -17.62 -8.46 10.42
CA MET A 135 -18.86 -8.77 9.71
C MET A 135 -18.99 -10.27 9.40
N GLN A 136 -17.93 -10.89 8.90
CA GLN A 136 -17.94 -12.33 8.60
C GLN A 136 -18.15 -13.17 9.86
N GLU A 137 -17.49 -12.80 10.96
CA GLU A 137 -17.60 -13.49 12.25
C GLU A 137 -19.03 -13.38 12.80
N SER A 138 -19.67 -12.21 12.69
CA SER A 138 -21.05 -12.00 13.13
C SER A 138 -22.11 -12.77 12.35
N VAL A 139 -21.80 -13.20 11.11
CA VAL A 139 -22.73 -13.96 10.25
C VAL A 139 -22.60 -15.47 10.46
N LEU A 140 -21.42 -15.94 10.91
CA LEU A 140 -21.12 -17.37 11.09
C LEU A 140 -21.17 -17.84 12.55
N GLY A 141 -21.13 -16.92 13.51
CA GLY A 141 -21.31 -17.19 14.95
C GLY A 141 -22.77 -17.23 15.37
#